data_AF-A0A7S1JKG4-F1
#
_entry.id   AF-A0A7S1JKG4-F1
#
_cell.length_a   1.000
_cell.length_b   1.000
_cell.length_c   1.000
_cell.angle_alpha   90.00
_cell.angle_beta   90.00
_cell.angle_gamma   90.00
#
_symmetry.space_group_name_H-M   'P 1'
#
loop_
_entity.id
_entity.type
_entity.pdbx_description
1 polymer ?
#
loop_
_entity_poly.entity_id
_entity_poly.type
_entity_poly.pdbx_seq_one_letter_code
_entity_poly.pdbx_strand_id
1 'polypeptide(L)'
;IEAAFTEPPIVVVQVQTDNSGRRFVHPRVSEKHRIGTRGFHVALETMGSGFRDRRDMREFNEVLGWVAFSQPIKSQLLTPTDSVPINGGYTGVRVNHRLYRISYGGNIANNRVFMSIITFRGGDACQLRIKNRGSDYARIFVQEERCSDREMWHTRESVSWLAIGQFDWIAPKSDLCPQHLTIPCEGLVGAYSAYHFSVSTAKWPFGERVTSWSDLRGSDCRRWF
;
A
#
# COMPACT_ATOMS: atom_id res chain seq x y z
N ILE A 1 1.92 17.50 17.65
CA ILE A 1 1.33 16.23 18.12
C ILE A 1 0.93 15.48 16.86
N GLU A 2 1.59 14.38 16.53
CA GLU A 2 1.22 13.59 15.36
C GLU A 2 -0.19 13.03 15.50
N ALA A 3 -1.02 13.19 14.48
CA ALA A 3 -2.35 12.63 14.44
C ALA A 3 -2.23 11.09 14.30
N ALA A 4 -2.58 10.37 15.36
CA ALA A 4 -2.79 8.93 15.29
C ALA A 4 -4.11 8.62 14.59
N PHE A 5 -4.20 7.50 13.89
CA PHE A 5 -5.48 6.99 13.43
C PHE A 5 -6.31 6.50 14.62
N THR A 6 -7.63 6.55 14.52
CA THR A 6 -8.52 5.97 15.54
C THR A 6 -8.55 4.44 15.45
N GLU A 7 -8.38 3.90 14.24
CA GLU A 7 -8.33 2.48 13.93
C GLU A 7 -7.12 2.17 13.02
N PRO A 8 -6.63 0.92 12.95
CA PRO A 8 -5.58 0.53 12.01
C PRO A 8 -5.90 0.96 10.56
N PRO A 9 -5.06 1.77 9.90
CA PRO A 9 -5.35 2.23 8.55
C PRO A 9 -5.10 1.16 7.49
N ILE A 10 -5.60 1.44 6.28
CA ILE A 10 -5.13 0.81 5.05
C ILE A 10 -3.74 1.35 4.77
N VAL A 11 -2.76 0.47 4.61
CA VAL A 11 -1.41 0.83 4.23
C VAL A 11 -1.10 0.25 2.86
N VAL A 12 -0.57 1.08 1.97
CA VAL A 12 0.03 0.67 0.70
C VAL A 12 1.50 1.05 0.75
N VAL A 13 2.37 0.08 0.46
CA VAL A 13 3.84 0.26 0.51
C VAL A 13 4.43 -0.06 -0.86
N GLN A 14 5.40 0.73 -1.27
CA GLN A 14 6.13 0.57 -2.52
C GLN A 14 7.63 0.79 -2.30
N VAL A 15 8.44 -0.09 -2.88
CA VAL A 15 9.88 0.13 -3.05
C VAL A 15 10.07 1.10 -4.22
N GLN A 16 10.77 2.20 -3.98
CA GLN A 16 10.91 3.32 -4.94
C GLN A 16 12.29 3.39 -5.61
N THR A 17 13.26 2.60 -5.16
CA THR A 17 14.62 2.57 -5.70
C THR A 17 15.06 1.15 -6.06
N ASP A 18 16.17 1.06 -6.79
CA ASP A 18 16.96 -0.16 -7.00
C ASP A 18 18.42 0.13 -6.61
N ASN A 19 18.60 0.53 -5.35
CA ASN A 19 19.91 0.96 -4.83
C ASN A 19 20.74 -0.22 -4.32
N SER A 20 20.08 -1.29 -3.89
CA SER A 20 20.76 -2.49 -3.42
C SER A 20 21.28 -3.35 -4.58
N GLY A 21 20.84 -3.05 -5.82
CA GLY A 21 21.07 -3.83 -7.02
C GLY A 21 20.50 -5.25 -6.94
N ARG A 22 19.65 -5.53 -5.95
CA ARG A 22 18.99 -6.83 -5.76
C ARG A 22 17.80 -6.90 -6.68
N ARG A 23 17.61 -8.07 -7.26
CA ARG A 23 16.49 -8.32 -8.17
C ARG A 23 15.29 -8.78 -7.36
N PHE A 24 14.10 -8.33 -7.77
CA PHE A 24 12.82 -8.78 -7.21
C PHE A 24 12.61 -8.47 -5.72
N VAL A 25 12.88 -7.23 -5.32
CA VAL A 25 12.57 -6.74 -3.98
C VAL A 25 11.08 -6.46 -3.85
N HIS A 26 10.41 -7.10 -2.88
CA HIS A 26 8.98 -6.93 -2.64
C HIS A 26 8.70 -6.58 -1.17
N PRO A 27 7.89 -5.55 -0.89
CA PRO A 27 7.51 -5.22 0.48
C PRO A 27 6.34 -6.08 0.96
N ARG A 28 6.42 -6.51 2.22
CA ARG A 28 5.29 -7.07 2.99
C ARG A 28 5.18 -6.41 4.33
N VAL A 29 3.97 -6.08 4.77
CA VAL A 29 3.76 -5.60 6.13
C VAL A 29 3.74 -6.81 7.08
N SER A 30 4.48 -6.74 8.18
CA SER A 30 4.71 -7.89 9.07
C SER A 30 3.46 -8.24 9.89
N GLU A 31 3.14 -9.53 9.97
CA GLU A 31 2.06 -10.03 10.83
C GLU A 31 2.38 -9.86 12.33
N LYS A 32 3.62 -10.13 12.75
CA LYS A 32 4.00 -10.24 14.16
C LYS A 32 3.73 -8.96 14.95
N HIS A 33 3.69 -7.81 14.27
CA HIS A 33 3.51 -6.52 14.91
C HIS A 33 2.21 -5.80 14.56
N ARG A 34 1.39 -6.37 13.66
CA ARG A 34 0.13 -5.79 13.15
C ARG A 34 0.29 -4.35 12.61
N ILE A 35 -0.70 -3.87 11.89
CA ILE A 35 -0.79 -2.42 11.61
C ILE A 35 -1.40 -1.79 12.87
N GLY A 36 -0.67 -0.88 13.50
CA GLY A 36 -1.15 -0.08 14.62
C GLY A 36 -1.71 1.26 14.15
N THR A 37 -2.42 1.94 15.05
CA THR A 37 -2.92 3.30 14.84
C THR A 37 -1.83 4.36 14.68
N ARG A 38 -0.60 4.02 15.07
CA ARG A 38 0.56 4.92 15.11
C ARG A 38 1.68 4.52 14.15
N GLY A 39 1.56 3.38 13.47
CA GLY A 39 2.61 2.89 12.59
C GLY A 39 2.48 1.40 12.30
N PHE A 40 3.43 0.87 11.53
CA PHE A 40 3.44 -0.50 11.05
C PHE A 40 4.88 -1.01 10.94
N HIS A 41 5.02 -2.31 10.71
CA HIS A 41 6.31 -2.91 10.41
C HIS A 41 6.26 -3.42 8.98
N VAL A 42 7.27 -3.10 8.19
CA VAL A 42 7.44 -3.68 6.87
C VAL A 42 8.64 -4.62 6.89
N ALA A 43 8.66 -5.58 5.99
CA ALA A 43 9.79 -6.40 5.67
C ALA A 43 9.93 -6.38 4.16
N LEU A 44 11.15 -6.54 3.69
CA LEU A 44 11.44 -6.63 2.28
C LEU A 44 11.93 -8.03 1.99
N GLU A 45 11.23 -8.69 1.08
CA GLU A 45 11.59 -9.99 0.57
C GLU A 45 12.42 -9.82 -0.69
N THR A 46 13.40 -10.70 -0.82
CA THR A 46 14.06 -10.94 -2.11
C THR A 46 13.57 -12.29 -2.64
N MET A 47 14.19 -12.79 -3.70
CA MET A 47 13.82 -13.99 -4.45
C MET A 47 13.55 -15.24 -3.57
N GLY A 48 12.82 -16.21 -4.13
CA GLY A 48 12.56 -17.52 -3.51
C GLY A 48 13.82 -18.32 -3.18
N SER A 49 13.65 -19.34 -2.33
CA SER A 49 14.74 -20.14 -1.71
C SER A 49 15.75 -20.75 -2.70
N GLY A 50 15.37 -20.92 -3.98
CA GLY A 50 16.24 -21.41 -5.06
C GLY A 50 17.30 -20.41 -5.55
N PHE A 51 17.16 -19.11 -5.28
CA PHE A 51 18.14 -18.09 -5.64
C PHE A 51 18.84 -17.59 -4.39
N ARG A 52 20.06 -18.07 -4.13
CA ARG A 52 20.90 -17.56 -3.03
C ARG A 52 21.24 -16.09 -3.28
N ASP A 53 20.56 -15.17 -2.62
CA ASP A 53 21.02 -13.80 -2.51
C ASP A 53 22.25 -13.77 -1.60
N ARG A 54 23.44 -13.78 -2.22
CA ARG A 54 24.73 -13.85 -1.51
C ARG A 54 25.16 -12.51 -0.93
N ARG A 55 24.41 -11.43 -1.14
CA ARG A 55 24.78 -10.10 -0.63
C ARG A 55 24.46 -10.00 0.85
N ASP A 56 25.35 -9.37 1.61
CA ASP A 56 25.12 -9.10 3.03
C ASP A 56 23.80 -8.34 3.14
N MET A 57 22.91 -8.83 3.99
CA MET A 57 21.68 -8.13 4.33
C MET A 57 22.02 -6.66 4.59
N ARG A 58 23.01 -6.33 5.43
CA ARG A 58 23.39 -4.96 5.82
C ARG A 58 23.60 -3.94 4.68
N GLU A 59 23.84 -4.38 3.45
CA GLU A 59 23.98 -3.52 2.26
C GLU A 59 22.64 -3.16 1.59
N PHE A 60 21.52 -3.50 2.21
CA PHE A 60 20.20 -3.20 1.67
C PHE A 60 19.77 -1.79 2.02
N ASN A 61 19.75 -0.93 1.00
CA ASN A 61 19.50 0.51 1.14
C ASN A 61 18.44 0.97 0.15
N GLU A 62 17.22 0.43 0.25
CA GLU A 62 16.10 0.85 -0.59
C GLU A 62 15.29 1.97 0.05
N VAL A 63 14.72 2.85 -0.77
CA VAL A 63 13.72 3.82 -0.33
C VAL A 63 12.34 3.19 -0.45
N LEU A 64 11.57 3.27 0.63
CA LEU A 64 10.17 2.90 0.68
C LEU A 64 9.31 4.15 0.67
N GLY A 65 8.40 4.22 -0.29
CA GLY A 65 7.26 5.11 -0.24
C GLY A 65 6.06 4.38 0.33
N TRP A 66 5.31 5.03 1.20
CA TRP A 66 4.10 4.47 1.72
C TRP A 66 3.00 5.52 1.86
N VAL A 67 1.77 5.04 1.83
CA VAL A 67 0.58 5.84 2.07
C VAL A 67 -0.36 5.09 3.00
N ALA A 68 -0.95 5.82 3.94
CA ALA A 68 -1.90 5.33 4.91
C ALA A 68 -3.22 6.10 4.86
N PHE A 69 -4.33 5.37 4.84
CA PHE A 69 -5.69 5.91 4.80
C PHE A 69 -6.54 5.29 5.90
N SER A 70 -7.34 6.10 6.59
CA SER A 70 -8.46 5.57 7.37
C SER A 70 -9.39 4.78 6.45
N GLN A 71 -9.98 3.68 6.92
CA GLN A 71 -10.79 2.77 6.10
C GLN A 71 -12.08 3.43 5.60
N PRO A 72 -12.10 3.95 4.36
CA PRO A 72 -13.27 4.66 3.88
C PRO A 72 -14.32 3.64 3.43
N ILE A 73 -15.57 3.80 3.85
CA ILE A 73 -16.71 3.05 3.32
C ILE A 73 -17.78 4.06 2.94
N LYS A 74 -18.23 4.01 1.68
CA LYS A 74 -19.13 5.00 1.08
C LYS A 74 -18.57 6.43 1.21
N SER A 75 -17.26 6.56 1.05
CA SER A 75 -16.57 7.85 1.19
C SER A 75 -16.35 8.51 -0.16
N GLN A 76 -16.07 9.81 -0.15
CA GLN A 76 -15.70 10.57 -1.33
C GLN A 76 -14.36 11.27 -1.08
N LEU A 77 -13.49 11.22 -2.08
CA LEU A 77 -12.33 12.09 -2.18
C LEU A 77 -12.80 13.39 -2.86
N LEU A 78 -12.70 14.51 -2.16
CA LEU A 78 -13.13 15.81 -2.66
C LEU A 78 -11.95 16.56 -3.29
N THR A 79 -12.23 17.23 -4.40
CA THR A 79 -11.43 18.29 -4.97
C THR A 79 -12.27 19.57 -4.98
N PRO A 80 -11.69 20.76 -5.23
CA PRO A 80 -12.48 21.99 -5.32
C PRO A 80 -13.61 21.95 -6.37
N THR A 81 -13.50 21.08 -7.38
CA THR A 81 -14.41 21.07 -8.54
C THR A 81 -15.13 19.75 -8.76
N ASP A 82 -14.73 18.69 -8.07
CA ASP A 82 -15.21 17.32 -8.35
C ASP A 82 -15.11 16.43 -7.10
N SER A 83 -15.87 15.33 -7.07
CA SER A 83 -15.75 14.30 -6.05
C SER A 83 -15.72 12.90 -6.64
N VAL A 84 -14.89 12.03 -6.05
CA VAL A 84 -14.71 10.66 -6.53
C VAL A 84 -15.00 9.67 -5.40
N PRO A 85 -15.81 8.62 -5.65
CA PRO A 85 -16.03 7.57 -4.66
C PRO A 85 -14.72 6.86 -4.33
N ILE A 86 -14.45 6.71 -3.03
CA ILE A 86 -13.27 6.02 -2.52
C ILE A 86 -13.71 5.10 -1.40
N ASN A 87 -13.40 3.81 -1.51
CA ASN A 87 -13.60 2.86 -0.42
C ASN A 87 -12.34 2.02 -0.23
N GLY A 88 -12.20 1.44 0.96
CA GLY A 88 -11.05 0.63 1.29
C GLY A 88 -11.30 -0.23 2.52
N GLY A 89 -10.43 -1.19 2.73
CA GLY A 89 -10.51 -2.08 3.89
C GLY A 89 -9.40 -3.11 3.90
N TYR A 90 -9.59 -4.14 4.71
CA TYR A 90 -8.71 -5.30 4.79
C TYR A 90 -9.51 -6.59 4.72
N THR A 91 -8.91 -7.65 4.20
CA THR A 91 -9.59 -8.95 4.03
C THR A 91 -9.61 -9.80 5.30
N GLY A 92 -8.75 -9.48 6.28
CA GLY A 92 -8.34 -10.41 7.31
C GLY A 92 -7.53 -11.58 6.72
N VAL A 93 -7.12 -12.53 7.56
CA VAL A 93 -6.29 -13.69 7.17
C VAL A 93 -7.11 -14.69 6.34
N ARG A 94 -7.30 -14.39 5.06
CA ARG A 94 -8.24 -15.11 4.17
C ARG A 94 -7.73 -15.34 2.76
N VAL A 95 -6.83 -14.50 2.26
CA VAL A 95 -6.41 -14.51 0.85
C VAL A 95 -5.24 -15.45 0.67
N ASN A 96 -5.30 -16.35 -0.30
CA ASN A 96 -4.19 -17.24 -0.66
C ASN A 96 -4.12 -17.42 -2.17
N HIS A 97 -3.58 -18.54 -2.65
CA HIS A 97 -3.51 -18.89 -4.07
C HIS A 97 -4.87 -19.07 -4.76
N ARG A 98 -5.97 -19.18 -4.00
CA ARG A 98 -7.32 -19.26 -4.55
C ARG A 98 -7.92 -17.87 -4.72
N LEU A 99 -8.83 -17.75 -5.68
CA LEU A 99 -9.55 -16.51 -5.92
C LEU A 99 -10.36 -16.12 -4.68
N TYR A 100 -10.14 -14.91 -4.20
CA TYR A 100 -10.86 -14.27 -3.13
C TYR A 100 -11.58 -13.02 -3.67
N ARG A 101 -12.87 -12.86 -3.34
CA ARG A 101 -13.65 -11.68 -3.73
C ARG A 101 -13.59 -10.63 -2.63
N ILE A 102 -13.04 -9.47 -2.96
CA ILE A 102 -13.22 -8.24 -2.18
C ILE A 102 -14.52 -7.58 -2.65
N SER A 103 -15.38 -7.20 -1.70
CA SER A 103 -16.52 -6.33 -1.93
C SER A 103 -16.15 -4.91 -1.56
N TYR A 104 -16.44 -3.93 -2.41
CA TYR A 104 -16.17 -2.52 -2.11
C TYR A 104 -17.19 -1.92 -1.13
N GLY A 105 -18.31 -2.61 -0.84
CA GLY A 105 -19.38 -2.05 0.00
C GLY A 105 -20.21 -0.95 -0.70
N GLY A 106 -20.02 -0.78 -2.01
CA GLY A 106 -20.73 0.18 -2.85
C GLY A 106 -20.27 0.10 -4.31
N ASN A 107 -21.01 0.75 -5.22
CA ASN A 107 -20.63 0.86 -6.62
C ASN A 107 -19.61 2.00 -6.79
N ILE A 108 -18.47 1.68 -7.40
CA ILE A 108 -17.38 2.59 -7.77
C ILE A 108 -17.10 2.34 -9.25
N ALA A 109 -17.80 3.07 -10.12
CA ALA A 109 -17.61 2.95 -11.57
C ALA A 109 -16.17 3.32 -11.99
N ASN A 110 -15.68 2.68 -13.05
CA ASN A 110 -14.35 2.93 -13.64
C ASN A 110 -13.18 2.91 -12.64
N ASN A 111 -13.31 2.13 -11.56
CA ASN A 111 -12.36 2.18 -10.46
C ASN A 111 -10.92 1.75 -10.82
N ARG A 112 -9.99 2.24 -10.02
CA ARG A 112 -8.61 1.76 -9.89
C ARG A 112 -8.44 1.20 -8.48
N VAL A 113 -7.68 0.12 -8.36
CA VAL A 113 -7.53 -0.60 -7.09
C VAL A 113 -6.07 -0.75 -6.76
N PHE A 114 -5.70 -0.25 -5.58
CA PHE A 114 -4.39 -0.39 -4.98
C PHE A 114 -4.48 -1.36 -3.83
N MET A 115 -3.48 -2.21 -3.67
CA MET A 115 -3.50 -3.25 -2.63
C MET A 115 -2.09 -3.59 -2.18
N SER A 116 -1.98 -4.08 -0.96
CA SER A 116 -0.73 -4.63 -0.44
C SER A 116 -1.01 -5.84 0.45
N ILE A 117 -0.11 -6.81 0.43
CA ILE A 117 -0.13 -7.91 1.39
C ILE A 117 0.36 -7.33 2.71
N ILE A 118 -0.50 -7.39 3.73
CA ILE A 118 -0.25 -6.76 5.02
C ILE A 118 0.09 -7.73 6.16
N THR A 119 0.42 -8.96 5.79
CA THR A 119 0.95 -9.98 6.71
C THR A 119 2.16 -10.68 6.07
N PHE A 120 2.83 -11.48 6.89
CA PHE A 120 3.92 -12.36 6.48
C PHE A 120 3.69 -13.70 7.17
N ARG A 121 2.91 -14.58 6.54
CA ARG A 121 2.56 -15.92 7.02
C ARG A 121 3.18 -17.01 6.16
N GLY A 122 3.22 -16.81 4.85
CA GLY A 122 3.88 -17.70 3.90
C GLY A 122 5.36 -17.36 3.79
N GLY A 123 6.22 -18.39 3.80
CA GLY A 123 7.66 -18.21 3.68
C GLY A 123 8.14 -17.91 2.27
N ASP A 124 7.38 -18.34 1.26
CA ASP A 124 7.75 -18.15 -0.14
C ASP A 124 7.34 -16.78 -0.66
N ALA A 125 8.21 -16.21 -1.51
CA ALA A 125 7.98 -14.93 -2.14
C ALA A 125 6.73 -14.99 -3.02
N CYS A 126 5.88 -13.97 -2.92
CA CYS A 126 4.61 -13.96 -3.63
C CYS A 126 4.23 -12.54 -4.06
N GLN A 127 3.27 -12.47 -4.98
CA GLN A 127 2.74 -11.23 -5.50
C GLN A 127 1.21 -11.27 -5.49
N LEU A 128 0.60 -10.16 -5.09
CA LEU A 128 -0.84 -10.00 -5.16
C LEU A 128 -1.27 -9.68 -6.60
N ARG A 129 -2.31 -10.38 -7.10
CA ARG A 129 -2.84 -10.14 -8.45
C ARG A 129 -4.35 -10.00 -8.46
N ILE A 130 -4.83 -9.13 -9.34
CA ILE A 130 -6.25 -9.00 -9.67
C ILE A 130 -6.53 -9.87 -10.90
N LYS A 131 -7.47 -10.81 -10.79
CA LYS A 131 -7.93 -11.61 -11.94
C LYS A 131 -8.99 -10.86 -12.76
N ASN A 132 -9.97 -10.28 -12.08
CA ASN A 132 -10.98 -9.43 -12.69
C ASN A 132 -11.57 -8.45 -11.67
N ARG A 133 -12.29 -7.46 -12.19
CA ARG A 133 -12.79 -6.32 -11.45
C ARG A 133 -14.13 -5.87 -12.03
N GLY A 134 -15.08 -5.55 -11.16
CA GLY A 134 -16.33 -4.88 -11.49
C GLY A 134 -16.40 -3.53 -10.79
N SER A 135 -17.54 -2.86 -10.88
CA SER A 135 -17.76 -1.60 -10.19
C SER A 135 -17.89 -1.77 -8.67
N ASP A 136 -18.28 -2.94 -8.17
CA ASP A 136 -18.51 -3.22 -6.74
C ASP A 136 -17.54 -4.27 -6.15
N TYR A 137 -16.60 -4.79 -6.95
CA TYR A 137 -15.70 -5.86 -6.49
C TYR A 137 -14.38 -5.96 -7.25
N ALA A 138 -13.41 -6.62 -6.60
CA ALA A 138 -12.25 -7.23 -7.26
C ALA A 138 -12.13 -8.71 -6.86
N ARG A 139 -11.74 -9.57 -7.80
CA ARG A 139 -11.26 -10.93 -7.48
C ARG A 139 -9.74 -10.94 -7.50
N ILE A 140 -9.17 -11.32 -6.38
CA ILE A 140 -7.74 -11.28 -6.12
C ILE A 140 -7.22 -12.65 -5.71
N PHE A 141 -5.92 -12.86 -5.84
CA PHE A 141 -5.25 -14.04 -5.30
C PHE A 141 -3.77 -13.71 -5.09
N VAL A 142 -3.16 -14.44 -4.17
CA VAL A 142 -1.72 -14.38 -3.93
C VAL A 142 -1.06 -15.40 -4.85
N GLN A 143 -0.21 -14.92 -5.77
CA GLN A 143 0.57 -15.77 -6.65
C GLN A 143 1.96 -15.95 -6.06
N GLU A 144 2.27 -17.16 -5.63
CA GLU A 144 3.65 -17.53 -5.29
C GLU A 144 4.55 -17.56 -6.52
N GLU A 145 5.83 -17.36 -6.25
CA GLU A 145 6.92 -17.68 -7.16
C GLU A 145 6.91 -19.20 -7.50
N ARG A 146 7.45 -19.55 -8.67
CA ARG A 146 7.61 -20.95 -9.11
C ARG A 146 9.05 -21.27 -9.57
N CYS A 147 9.97 -20.46 -9.09
CA CYS A 147 11.39 -20.56 -9.34
C CYS A 147 12.03 -21.67 -8.50
N SER A 148 11.56 -21.85 -7.26
CA SER A 148 12.09 -22.86 -6.34
C SER A 148 11.48 -24.25 -6.59
N ASP A 149 10.19 -24.31 -6.91
CA ASP A 149 9.50 -25.51 -7.36
C ASP A 149 8.22 -25.19 -8.17
N ARG A 150 7.41 -26.20 -8.47
CA ARG A 150 6.13 -26.03 -9.22
C ARG A 150 4.92 -25.82 -8.30
N GLU A 151 5.12 -25.83 -6.98
CA GLU A 151 4.05 -25.62 -6.02
C GLU A 151 3.51 -24.19 -6.17
N MET A 152 2.21 -24.03 -5.91
CA MET A 152 1.55 -22.71 -5.85
C MET A 152 0.70 -22.60 -4.59
N TRP A 153 0.90 -23.52 -3.66
CA TRP A 153 0.11 -23.56 -2.46
C TRP A 153 0.60 -22.46 -1.51
N HIS A 154 -0.07 -21.32 -1.54
CA HIS A 154 0.16 -20.30 -0.53
C HIS A 154 -0.74 -20.50 0.70
N THR A 155 -0.19 -20.20 1.87
CA THR A 155 -0.99 -20.01 3.09
C THR A 155 -1.86 -18.75 3.00
N ARG A 156 -2.73 -18.54 3.99
CA ARG A 156 -3.62 -17.36 4.02
C ARG A 156 -2.88 -16.14 4.55
N GLU A 157 -3.06 -15.04 3.85
CA GLU A 157 -2.55 -13.70 4.16
C GLU A 157 -3.74 -12.73 4.33
N SER A 158 -3.47 -11.58 4.94
CA SER A 158 -4.35 -10.41 4.94
C SER A 158 -3.89 -9.41 3.90
N VAL A 159 -4.84 -8.81 3.19
CA VAL A 159 -4.60 -7.83 2.14
C VAL A 159 -5.31 -6.54 2.50
N SER A 160 -4.59 -5.42 2.47
CA SER A 160 -5.18 -4.09 2.46
C SER A 160 -5.55 -3.72 1.04
N TRP A 161 -6.65 -2.98 0.87
CA TRP A 161 -7.09 -2.54 -0.43
C TRP A 161 -7.73 -1.16 -0.36
N LEU A 162 -7.58 -0.42 -1.46
CA LEU A 162 -8.19 0.87 -1.72
C LEU A 162 -8.73 0.87 -3.15
N ALA A 163 -10.02 1.07 -3.30
CA ALA A 163 -10.69 1.28 -4.57
C ALA A 163 -11.06 2.76 -4.70
N ILE A 164 -10.59 3.40 -5.74
CA ILE A 164 -10.88 4.80 -6.06
C ILE A 164 -11.56 4.86 -7.43
N GLY A 165 -12.61 5.66 -7.56
CA GLY A 165 -13.22 5.96 -8.85
C GLY A 165 -12.29 6.76 -9.76
N GLN A 166 -12.80 7.12 -10.92
CA GLN A 166 -12.10 8.01 -11.85
C GLN A 166 -12.60 9.44 -11.62
N PHE A 167 -11.67 10.41 -11.63
CA PHE A 167 -12.03 11.81 -11.82
C PHE A 167 -12.47 12.01 -13.26
N ASP A 168 -13.62 12.64 -13.44
CA ASP A 168 -13.98 13.14 -14.76
C ASP A 168 -13.13 14.39 -14.99
N TRP A 169 -12.08 14.25 -15.78
CA TRP A 169 -11.29 15.39 -16.22
C TRP A 169 -12.20 16.31 -17.05
N ILE A 170 -12.83 17.27 -16.40
CA ILE A 170 -13.42 18.41 -17.09
C ILE A 170 -12.22 19.22 -17.56
N ALA A 171 -11.83 19.03 -18.82
CA ALA A 171 -10.88 19.92 -19.46
C ALA A 171 -11.36 21.36 -19.19
N PRO A 172 -10.49 22.26 -18.67
CA PRO A 172 -10.89 23.65 -18.51
C PRO A 172 -11.40 24.12 -19.88
N LYS A 173 -12.62 24.68 -19.92
CA LYS A 173 -13.11 25.33 -21.14
C LYS A 173 -12.01 26.30 -21.59
N SER A 174 -11.66 26.26 -22.87
CA SER A 174 -10.54 26.97 -23.50
C SER A 174 -10.59 28.50 -23.40
N ASP A 175 -11.52 29.07 -22.63
CA ASP A 175 -11.79 30.51 -22.57
C ASP A 175 -11.28 31.17 -21.27
N LEU A 176 -10.54 30.45 -20.44
CA LEU A 176 -9.84 31.03 -19.29
C LEU A 176 -8.34 31.00 -19.52
N CYS A 177 -7.83 31.98 -20.28
CA CYS A 177 -6.43 32.37 -20.17
C CYS A 177 -6.26 33.07 -18.81
N PRO A 178 -5.58 32.49 -17.81
CA PRO A 178 -5.39 33.18 -16.55
C PRO A 178 -4.22 34.14 -16.73
N GLN A 179 -4.51 35.39 -17.11
CA GLN A 179 -3.59 36.48 -16.81
C GLN A 179 -3.55 36.57 -15.27
N HIS A 180 -2.37 36.30 -14.69
CA HIS A 180 -2.13 36.16 -13.25
C HIS A 180 -2.73 34.91 -12.59
N LEU A 181 -2.07 33.76 -12.77
CA LEU A 181 -2.13 32.66 -11.81
C LEU A 181 -0.83 32.62 -11.01
N THR A 182 -0.75 33.43 -9.95
CA THR A 182 0.17 33.13 -8.85
C THR A 182 -0.42 31.90 -8.16
N ILE A 183 0.15 30.71 -8.41
CA ILE A 183 -0.20 29.52 -7.62
C ILE A 183 0.64 29.63 -6.34
N PRO A 184 0.08 30.01 -5.18
CA PRO A 184 0.77 29.70 -3.94
C PRO A 184 0.79 28.18 -3.83
N CYS A 185 1.99 27.63 -3.72
CA CYS A 185 2.25 26.25 -3.40
C CYS A 185 1.83 25.94 -1.95
N GLU A 186 0.58 26.14 -1.57
CA GLU A 186 0.05 25.73 -0.26
C GLU A 186 -1.43 25.38 -0.34
N GLY A 187 -1.78 24.20 0.20
CA GLY A 187 -3.13 23.91 0.67
C GLY A 187 -3.91 22.88 -0.16
N LEU A 188 -3.78 21.60 0.18
CA LEU A 188 -4.94 20.71 0.20
C LEU A 188 -5.97 21.35 1.15
N VAL A 189 -6.95 22.07 0.63
CA VAL A 189 -8.07 22.60 1.42
C VAL A 189 -9.36 21.96 0.93
N GLY A 190 -10.00 21.20 1.81
CA GLY A 190 -11.41 20.84 1.69
C GLY A 190 -11.76 19.36 1.85
N ALA A 191 -11.40 18.72 2.97
CA ALA A 191 -12.00 17.44 3.36
C ALA A 191 -12.86 17.62 4.61
N TYR A 192 -14.14 17.96 4.44
CA TYR A 192 -15.15 17.76 5.48
C TYR A 192 -15.73 16.35 5.37
N SER A 193 -14.89 15.39 5.75
CA SER A 193 -15.22 14.16 6.44
C SER A 193 -13.89 13.68 7.01
N ALA A 194 -13.82 13.46 8.32
CA ALA A 194 -12.60 13.29 9.08
C ALA A 194 -11.84 12.00 8.70
N TYR A 195 -11.13 12.03 7.58
CA TYR A 195 -10.24 10.96 7.16
C TYR A 195 -8.81 11.37 7.47
N HIS A 196 -8.16 10.59 8.34
CA HIS A 196 -6.72 10.71 8.53
C HIS A 196 -6.04 10.13 7.29
N PHE A 197 -5.10 10.89 6.74
CA PHE A 197 -4.29 10.54 5.59
C PHE A 197 -2.84 10.87 5.89
N SER A 198 -1.94 9.96 5.58
CA SER A 198 -0.50 10.19 5.75
C SER A 198 0.28 9.56 4.60
N VAL A 199 1.27 10.31 4.10
CA VAL A 199 2.21 9.87 3.08
C VAL A 199 3.60 10.18 3.58
N SER A 200 4.52 9.23 3.44
CA SER A 200 5.93 9.48 3.69
C SER A 200 6.81 8.61 2.81
N THR A 201 8.08 8.99 2.72
CA THR A 201 9.13 8.25 2.05
C THR A 201 10.32 8.14 2.97
N ALA A 202 10.96 6.99 2.98
CA ALA A 202 12.07 6.76 3.89
C ALA A 202 13.03 5.69 3.37
N LYS A 203 14.32 5.84 3.65
CA LYS A 203 15.30 4.75 3.44
C LYS A 203 15.01 3.62 4.40
N TRP A 204 15.19 2.39 3.97
CA TRP A 204 14.99 1.17 4.74
C TRP A 204 16.26 0.84 5.56
N PRO A 205 16.26 1.05 6.88
CA PRO A 205 17.16 0.37 7.79
C PRO A 205 16.58 -1.01 8.12
N PHE A 206 17.44 -2.02 8.24
CA PHE A 206 17.02 -3.40 8.46
C PHE A 206 15.99 -3.60 9.57
N GLY A 207 14.83 -4.17 9.21
CA GLY A 207 13.91 -4.79 10.16
C GLY A 207 13.26 -3.83 11.16
N GLU A 208 13.14 -2.55 10.80
CA GLU A 208 12.66 -1.54 11.73
C GLU A 208 11.14 -1.38 11.78
N ARG A 209 10.69 -0.98 12.97
CA ARG A 209 9.36 -0.49 13.23
C ARG A 209 9.24 0.92 12.65
N VAL A 210 8.28 1.16 11.77
CA VAL A 210 7.84 2.54 11.49
C VAL A 210 7.02 2.95 12.72
N THR A 211 7.66 3.65 13.67
CA THR A 211 7.07 4.03 14.97
C THR A 211 6.14 5.23 14.90
N SER A 212 6.26 6.00 13.82
CA SER A 212 5.44 7.17 13.55
C SER A 212 5.12 7.27 12.06
N TRP A 213 4.05 7.98 11.73
CA TRP A 213 3.67 8.23 10.34
C TRP A 213 4.57 9.30 9.67
N SER A 214 5.59 9.82 10.36
CA SER A 214 6.55 10.76 9.78
C SER A 214 8.02 10.30 9.83
N ASP A 215 8.37 9.20 10.52
CA ASP A 215 9.75 8.72 10.64
C ASP A 215 10.16 7.70 9.56
N LEU A 216 11.34 7.91 8.95
CA LEU A 216 12.57 7.17 9.30
C LEU A 216 13.79 8.13 9.25
N ARG A 217 14.30 8.52 10.42
CA ARG A 217 15.67 9.02 10.60
C ARG A 217 16.25 8.41 11.87
N GLY A 218 17.23 7.51 11.71
CA GLY A 218 18.05 6.96 12.79
C GLY A 218 17.57 5.58 13.26
N SER A 219 18.38 4.57 12.99
CA SER A 219 18.09 3.16 13.25
C SER A 219 18.99 2.59 14.35
N ASP A 220 18.42 1.80 15.26
CA ASP A 220 19.14 1.00 16.26
C ASP A 220 18.81 -0.49 16.06
N CYS A 221 19.85 -1.27 15.79
CA CYS A 221 19.78 -2.64 15.25
C CYS A 221 19.20 -3.67 16.23
N ARG A 222 18.15 -4.41 15.84
CA ARG A 222 17.91 -5.79 16.32
C ARG A 222 17.46 -6.72 15.19
N ARG A 223 18.16 -7.86 15.08
CA ARG A 223 17.96 -8.94 14.09
C ARG A 223 16.55 -9.53 14.17
N TRP A 224 15.99 -9.82 13.00
CA TRP A 224 14.85 -10.70 12.80
C TRP A 224 15.25 -11.78 11.79
N PHE A 225 15.22 -13.03 12.26
CA PHE A 225 15.05 -14.25 11.47
C PHE A 225 13.80 -14.94 12.02
#